data_AF-A0A8T5VVW8-F1
#
_entry.id   AF-A0A8T5VVW8-F1
#
_cell.length_a   1.000
_cell.length_b   1.000
_cell.length_c   1.000
_cell.angle_alpha   90.00
_cell.angle_beta   90.00
_cell.angle_gamma   90.00
#
_symmetry.space_group_name_H-M   'P 1'
#
loop_
_entity.id
_entity.type
_entity.pdbx_description
1 polymer ?
#
loop_
_entity_poly.entity_id
_entity_poly.type
_entity_poly.pdbx_seq_one_letter_code
_entity_poly.pdbx_strand_id
1 'polypeptide(L)'
;MKRKTKKSESKDKSYSKQIEALSKISKAISSELYLDNILKLIVTVTAEVMGSKICSLMLLDEDKKKLIVRATQSVSEEYNRKPNLKLGEGIAGRVAQANRLISVVDVKKDTRYVNVEIARKE
;
A
#
# COMPACT_ATOMS: atom_id res chain seq x y z
N MET A 1 11.43 -27.17 26.22
CA MET A 1 10.43 -26.14 26.62
C MET A 1 10.73 -24.68 26.21
N LYS A 2 11.89 -24.31 25.62
CA LYS A 2 12.25 -22.89 25.34
C LYS A 2 11.72 -22.28 24.02
N ARG A 3 10.99 -23.03 23.18
CA ARG A 3 10.53 -22.57 21.84
C ARG A 3 9.15 -21.87 21.84
N LYS A 4 8.32 -22.02 22.88
CA LYS A 4 6.96 -21.43 22.92
C LYS A 4 6.94 -19.95 23.35
N THR A 5 7.78 -19.55 24.31
CA THR A 5 7.82 -18.17 24.85
C THR A 5 8.32 -17.12 23.85
N LYS A 6 9.31 -17.46 23.01
CA LYS A 6 9.89 -16.52 22.03
C LYS A 6 8.93 -16.12 20.89
N LYS A 7 7.87 -16.90 20.64
CA LYS A 7 6.91 -16.72 19.54
C LYS A 7 5.68 -15.88 19.93
N SER A 8 5.34 -15.81 21.23
CA SER A 8 4.26 -14.92 21.71
C SER A 8 4.77 -13.49 21.91
N GLU A 9 5.95 -13.29 22.52
CA GLU A 9 6.58 -11.97 22.67
C GLU A 9 6.81 -11.26 21.33
N SER A 10 7.14 -12.01 20.27
CA SER A 10 7.30 -11.46 18.92
C SER A 10 5.97 -11.03 18.28
N LYS A 11 4.87 -11.73 18.59
CA LYS A 11 3.53 -11.37 18.10
C LYS A 11 2.99 -10.15 18.83
N ASP A 12 3.11 -10.11 20.15
CA ASP A 12 2.65 -8.98 20.97
C ASP A 12 3.38 -7.68 20.62
N LYS A 13 4.70 -7.74 20.38
CA LYS A 13 5.47 -6.59 19.84
C LYS A 13 5.02 -6.17 18.44
N SER A 14 4.61 -7.11 17.59
CA SER A 14 4.12 -6.81 16.24
C SER A 14 2.78 -6.09 16.27
N TYR A 15 1.87 -6.49 17.16
CA TYR A 15 0.59 -5.82 17.34
C TYR A 15 0.75 -4.41 17.93
N SER A 16 1.69 -4.21 18.88
CA SER A 16 2.00 -2.87 19.40
C SER A 16 2.37 -1.89 18.29
N LYS A 17 3.29 -2.29 17.39
CA LYS A 17 3.72 -1.45 16.26
C LYS A 17 2.56 -1.12 15.30
N GLN A 18 1.68 -2.10 15.04
CA GLN A 18 0.50 -1.87 14.20
C GLN A 18 -0.49 -0.90 14.86
N ILE A 19 -0.72 -1.03 16.16
CA ILE A 19 -1.60 -0.14 16.92
C ILE A 19 -1.01 1.29 16.99
N GLU A 20 0.29 1.42 17.22
CA GLU A 20 1.00 2.70 17.20
C GLU A 20 0.89 3.38 15.83
N ALA A 21 1.07 2.62 14.75
CA ALA A 21 0.91 3.10 13.39
C ALA A 21 -0.52 3.58 13.10
N LEU A 22 -1.53 2.78 13.48
CA LEU A 22 -2.93 3.17 13.35
C LEU A 22 -3.24 4.43 14.17
N SER A 23 -2.72 4.54 15.40
CA SER A 23 -2.89 5.74 16.23
C SER A 23 -2.27 6.97 15.58
N LYS A 24 -1.05 6.85 15.04
CA LYS A 24 -0.36 7.94 14.34
C LYS A 24 -1.14 8.41 13.12
N ILE A 25 -1.65 7.47 12.32
CA ILE A 25 -2.49 7.78 11.16
C ILE A 25 -3.80 8.44 11.60
N SER A 26 -4.49 7.89 12.61
CA SER A 26 -5.74 8.44 13.13
C SER A 26 -5.58 9.88 13.61
N LYS A 27 -4.50 10.18 14.33
CA LYS A 27 -4.19 11.55 14.81
C LYS A 27 -3.98 12.53 13.65
N ALA A 28 -3.31 12.09 12.59
CA ALA A 28 -3.08 12.91 11.41
C ALA A 28 -4.35 13.14 10.58
N ILE A 29 -5.29 12.19 10.57
CA ILE A 29 -6.60 12.37 9.94
C ILE A 29 -7.44 13.39 10.72
N SER A 30 -7.35 13.39 12.06
CA SER A 30 -8.10 14.32 12.91
C SER A 30 -7.46 15.71 13.06
N SER A 31 -6.31 15.97 12.44
CA SER A 31 -5.61 17.26 12.53
C SER A 31 -5.89 18.14 11.31
N GLU A 32 -5.48 19.40 11.38
CA GLU A 32 -5.60 20.38 10.28
C GLU A 32 -4.56 20.18 9.16
N LEU A 33 -4.07 18.95 8.96
CA LEU A 33 -3.13 18.65 7.90
C LEU A 33 -3.82 18.61 6.53
N TYR A 34 -3.12 19.11 5.51
CA TYR A 34 -3.54 18.97 4.11
C TYR A 34 -3.63 17.49 3.71
N LEU A 35 -4.62 17.14 2.88
CA LEU A 35 -4.89 15.78 2.42
C LEU A 35 -3.64 15.06 1.89
N ASP A 36 -2.85 15.72 1.04
CA ASP A 36 -1.66 15.09 0.44
C ASP A 36 -0.62 14.69 1.50
N ASN A 37 -0.48 15.48 2.58
CA ASN A 37 0.40 15.15 3.70
C ASN A 37 -0.11 13.93 4.47
N ILE A 38 -1.43 13.82 4.66
CA ILE A 38 -2.05 12.66 5.31
C ILE A 38 -1.84 11.40 4.47
N LEU A 39 -2.10 11.46 3.16
CA LEU A 39 -1.92 10.32 2.26
C LEU A 39 -0.46 9.88 2.20
N LYS A 40 0.49 10.84 2.18
CA LYS A 40 1.92 10.53 2.23
C LYS A 40 2.30 9.86 3.55
N LEU A 41 1.79 10.35 4.68
CA LEU A 41 2.03 9.72 5.98
C LEU A 41 1.51 8.27 6.01
N ILE A 42 0.30 8.03 5.49
CA ILE A 42 -0.31 6.70 5.46
C ILE A 42 0.58 5.70 4.71
N VAL A 43 1.03 6.04 3.49
CA VAL A 43 1.86 5.11 2.70
C VAL A 43 3.24 4.88 3.34
N THR A 44 3.82 5.91 3.96
CA THR A 44 5.12 5.78 4.65
C THR A 44 5.01 4.86 5.86
N VAL A 45 4.07 5.13 6.76
CA VAL A 45 3.88 4.33 7.99
C VAL A 45 3.48 2.90 7.64
N THR A 46 2.62 2.71 6.63
CA THR A 46 2.21 1.38 6.18
C THR A 46 3.38 0.59 5.61
N ALA A 47 4.21 1.21 4.76
CA ALA A 47 5.40 0.56 4.21
C ALA A 47 6.39 0.10 5.30
N GLU A 48 6.64 0.97 6.29
CA GLU A 48 7.52 0.68 7.43
C GLU A 48 7.03 -0.51 8.26
N VAL A 49 5.75 -0.50 8.65
CA VAL A 49 5.16 -1.58 9.47
C VAL A 49 5.10 -2.91 8.71
N MET A 50 4.80 -2.85 7.41
CA MET A 50 4.71 -4.04 6.56
C MET A 50 6.07 -4.52 6.06
N GLY A 51 7.16 -3.79 6.31
CA GLY A 51 8.49 -4.08 5.75
C GLY A 51 8.50 -4.11 4.22
N SER A 52 7.64 -3.31 3.58
CA SER A 52 7.43 -3.33 2.12
C SER A 52 8.36 -2.36 1.42
N LYS A 53 8.96 -2.79 0.30
CA LYS A 53 9.81 -1.91 -0.55
C LYS A 53 9.01 -0.76 -1.17
N ILE A 54 7.74 -1.02 -1.52
CA ILE A 54 6.87 -0.09 -2.24
C ILE A 54 5.48 -0.13 -1.62
N CYS A 55 4.90 1.05 -1.38
CA CYS A 55 3.50 1.21 -0.99
C CYS A 55 2.91 2.40 -1.74
N SER A 56 1.77 2.22 -2.40
CA SER A 56 1.07 3.29 -3.12
C SER A 56 -0.38 3.36 -2.69
N LEU A 57 -0.92 4.58 -2.66
CA LEU A 57 -2.31 4.86 -2.41
C LEU A 57 -2.88 5.60 -3.61
N MET A 58 -3.94 5.03 -4.17
CA MET A 58 -4.65 5.56 -5.33
C MET A 58 -6.07 5.96 -4.91
N LEU A 59 -6.52 7.12 -5.35
CA LEU A 59 -7.91 7.56 -5.17
C LEU A 59 -8.69 7.37 -6.47
N LEU A 60 -9.93 6.93 -6.37
CA LEU A 60 -10.82 6.82 -7.51
C LEU A 60 -11.36 8.21 -7.86
N ASP A 61 -11.09 8.64 -9.09
CA ASP A 61 -11.82 9.71 -9.77
C ASP A 61 -13.06 9.06 -10.41
N GLU A 62 -14.23 9.31 -9.82
CA GLU A 62 -15.49 8.67 -10.22
C GLU A 62 -16.01 9.15 -11.58
N ASP A 63 -15.74 10.41 -11.92
CA ASP A 63 -16.15 11.03 -13.19
C ASP A 63 -15.35 10.45 -14.35
N LYS A 64 -14.03 10.33 -14.18
CA LYS A 64 -13.13 9.79 -15.20
C LYS A 64 -13.02 8.27 -15.17
N LYS A 65 -13.60 7.61 -14.17
CA LYS A 65 -13.44 6.17 -13.87
C LYS A 65 -11.97 5.75 -13.86
N LYS A 66 -11.13 6.49 -13.16
CA LYS A 66 -9.67 6.26 -13.09
C LYS A 66 -9.17 6.26 -11.65
N LEU A 67 -8.25 5.36 -11.35
CA LEU A 67 -7.44 5.35 -10.15
C LEU A 67 -6.25 6.29 -10.34
N ILE A 68 -6.22 7.36 -9.56
CA ILE A 68 -5.19 8.39 -9.56
C ILE A 68 -4.20 8.11 -8.44
N VAL A 69 -2.91 7.96 -8.76
CA VAL A 69 -1.87 7.82 -7.73
C VAL A 69 -1.76 9.15 -6.96
N ARG A 70 -2.02 9.11 -5.65
CA ARG A 70 -1.96 10.31 -4.80
C ARG A 70 -0.79 10.31 -3.84
N ALA A 71 -0.32 9.14 -3.44
CA ALA A 71 0.89 9.00 -2.66
C ALA A 71 1.59 7.68 -2.98
N THR A 72 2.91 7.71 -3.01
CA THR A 72 3.75 6.52 -3.10
C THR A 72 4.93 6.67 -2.14
N GLN A 73 5.24 5.60 -1.43
CA GLN A 73 6.51 5.38 -0.74
C GLN A 73 7.29 4.34 -1.53
N SER A 74 8.38 4.77 -2.17
CA SER A 74 9.25 3.94 -3.01
C SER A 74 10.57 4.66 -3.25
N VAL A 75 11.66 3.90 -3.25
CA VAL A 75 12.98 4.38 -3.75
C VAL A 75 13.09 4.29 -5.28
N SER A 76 12.21 3.51 -5.92
CA SER A 76 12.19 3.32 -7.36
C SER A 76 11.47 4.47 -8.07
N GLU A 77 12.22 5.25 -8.86
CA GLU A 77 11.67 6.35 -9.67
C GLU A 77 10.61 5.87 -10.67
N GLU A 78 10.80 4.69 -11.27
CA GLU A 78 9.83 4.14 -12.23
C GLU A 78 8.48 3.87 -11.57
N TYR A 79 8.47 3.37 -10.32
CA TYR A 79 7.23 3.21 -9.56
C TYR A 79 6.59 4.54 -9.18
N ASN A 80 7.39 5.57 -8.90
CA ASN A 80 6.88 6.91 -8.58
C ASN A 80 6.23 7.60 -9.79
N ARG A 81 6.60 7.22 -11.03
CA ARG A 81 6.07 7.78 -12.28
C ARG A 81 5.03 6.90 -12.97
N LYS A 82 4.49 5.89 -12.29
CA LYS A 82 3.49 4.99 -12.89
C LYS A 82 2.26 5.76 -13.35
N PRO A 83 1.72 5.45 -14.54
CA PRO A 83 0.51 6.09 -15.02
C PRO A 83 -0.69 5.71 -14.14
N ASN A 84 -1.70 6.58 -14.16
CA ASN A 84 -3.00 6.29 -13.59
C ASN A 84 -3.66 5.10 -14.30
N LEU A 85 -4.46 4.33 -13.58
CA LEU A 85 -5.13 3.13 -14.11
C LEU A 85 -6.61 3.41 -14.33
N LYS A 86 -7.24 2.78 -15.32
CA LYS A 86 -8.70 2.76 -15.43
C LYS A 86 -9.31 1.86 -14.36
N LEU A 87 -10.56 2.11 -13.98
CA LEU A 87 -11.32 1.18 -13.16
C LEU A 87 -11.44 -0.19 -13.88
N GLY A 88 -11.19 -1.29 -13.17
CA GLY A 88 -11.09 -2.63 -13.74
C GLY A 88 -9.76 -2.97 -14.44
N GLU A 89 -8.87 -2.00 -14.64
CA GLU A 89 -7.56 -2.22 -15.25
C GLU A 89 -6.51 -2.67 -14.24
N GLY A 90 -5.75 -3.69 -14.61
CA GLY A 90 -4.70 -4.22 -13.75
C GLY A 90 -5.23 -4.86 -12.47
N ILE A 91 -4.34 -5.17 -11.52
CA ILE A 91 -4.73 -5.70 -10.20
C ILE A 91 -5.49 -4.63 -9.40
N ALA A 92 -4.96 -3.42 -9.28
CA ALA A 92 -5.55 -2.35 -8.48
C ALA A 92 -6.93 -1.91 -9.00
N GLY A 93 -7.10 -1.77 -10.33
CA GLY A 93 -8.38 -1.43 -10.92
C GLY A 93 -9.44 -2.49 -10.69
N ARG A 94 -9.07 -3.79 -10.72
CA ARG A 94 -9.99 -4.89 -10.39
C ARG A 94 -10.39 -4.90 -8.92
N VAL A 95 -9.45 -4.64 -8.01
CA VAL A 95 -9.77 -4.50 -6.57
C VAL A 95 -10.78 -3.37 -6.37
N ALA A 96 -10.54 -2.20 -6.97
CA ALA A 96 -11.44 -1.06 -6.86
C ALA A 96 -12.83 -1.32 -7.46
N GLN A 97 -12.89 -2.07 -8.57
CA GLN A 97 -14.16 -2.40 -9.23
C GLN A 97 -14.97 -3.45 -8.46
N ALA A 98 -14.31 -4.50 -7.97
CA ALA A 98 -14.98 -5.63 -7.31
C ALA A 98 -15.19 -5.41 -5.80
N ASN A 99 -14.53 -4.39 -5.23
CA ASN A 99 -14.44 -4.14 -3.80
C ASN A 99 -14.01 -5.40 -3.00
N ARG A 100 -13.04 -6.14 -3.54
CA ARG A 100 -12.50 -7.38 -2.96
C ARG A 100 -10.98 -7.36 -2.96
N LEU A 101 -10.40 -7.77 -1.84
CA LEU A 101 -8.95 -7.93 -1.69
C LEU A 101 -8.39 -8.92 -2.71
N ILE A 102 -7.25 -8.56 -3.32
CA ILE A 102 -6.45 -9.48 -4.14
C ILE A 102 -5.04 -9.49 -3.55
N SER A 103 -4.54 -10.68 -3.23
CA SER A 103 -3.14 -10.92 -2.88
C SER A 103 -2.50 -11.74 -3.99
N VAL A 104 -1.32 -11.30 -4.45
CA VAL A 104 -0.57 -11.95 -5.52
C VAL A 104 0.83 -12.22 -4.99
N VAL A 105 1.25 -13.48 -5.02
CA VAL A 105 2.57 -13.89 -4.52
C VAL A 105 3.71 -13.38 -5.42
N ASP A 106 3.51 -13.43 -6.74
CA ASP A 106 4.49 -12.95 -7.72
C ASP A 106 3.80 -12.21 -8.87
N VAL A 107 3.86 -10.88 -8.83
CA VAL A 107 3.26 -10.01 -9.86
C VAL A 107 3.97 -10.11 -11.21
N LYS A 108 5.18 -10.68 -11.27
CA LYS A 108 5.91 -10.88 -12.54
C LYS A 108 5.32 -12.02 -13.38
N LYS A 109 4.55 -12.91 -12.75
CA LYS A 109 3.89 -14.05 -13.36
C LYS A 109 2.39 -13.85 -13.52
N ASP A 110 1.82 -12.80 -12.94
CA ASP A 110 0.40 -12.52 -12.99
C ASP A 110 0.05 -11.67 -14.21
N THR A 111 -0.71 -12.24 -15.14
CA THR A 111 -1.13 -11.57 -16.39
C THR A 111 -2.02 -10.35 -16.15
N ARG A 112 -2.58 -10.20 -14.94
CA ARG A 112 -3.38 -9.04 -14.55
C ARG A 112 -2.50 -7.88 -14.10
N TYR A 113 -1.19 -8.05 -13.89
CA TYR A 113 -0.32 -6.94 -13.54
C TYR A 113 0.12 -6.21 -14.81
N VAL A 114 -0.17 -4.92 -14.90
CA VAL A 114 0.06 -4.13 -16.13
C VAL A 114 1.47 -3.55 -16.25
N ASN A 115 2.29 -3.62 -15.20
CA ASN A 115 3.64 -3.03 -15.16
C ASN A 115 4.73 -4.08 -14.91
N VAL A 116 4.61 -5.25 -15.55
CA VAL A 116 5.51 -6.41 -15.33
C VAL A 116 6.98 -6.04 -15.52
N GLU A 117 7.32 -5.26 -16.55
CA GLU A 117 8.71 -4.87 -16.83
C GLU A 117 9.32 -4.05 -15.69
N ILE A 118 8.53 -3.16 -15.06
CA ILE A 118 8.99 -2.40 -13.90
C ILE A 118 9.20 -3.34 -12.71
N ALA A 119 8.28 -4.31 -12.50
CA ALA A 119 8.44 -5.29 -11.42
C ALA A 119 9.62 -6.24 -11.60
N ARG A 120 10.10 -6.48 -12.82
CA ARG A 120 11.30 -7.31 -13.06
C ARG A 120 12.60 -6.65 -12.62
N LYS A 121 12.61 -5.32 -12.44
CA LYS A 121 13.78 -4.54 -12.02
C LYS A 121 13.95 -4.43 -10.49
N GLU A 122 12.99 -4.95 -9.71
CA GLU A 122 12.94 -4.84 -8.22
C GLU A 122 13.03 -6.19 -7.49
#